data_AF-A0A449D9M3-F1
#
_entry.id   AF-A0A449D9M3-F1
#
_cell.length_a   1.000
_cell.length_b   1.000
_cell.length_c   1.000
_cell.angle_alpha   90.00
_cell.angle_beta   90.00
_cell.angle_gamma   90.00
#
_symmetry.space_group_name_H-M   'P 1'
#
loop_
_entity.id
_entity.type
_entity.pdbx_description
1 polymer ?
#
loop_
_entity_poly.entity_id
_entity_poly.type
_entity_poly.pdbx_seq_one_letter_code
_entity_poly.pdbx_strand_id
1 'polypeptide(L)'
;MARRALPDYQVLLARTQTVHRPVGPLAYDCVKIIIVRDGSAILFSEFGQKPVRPGDVILLGPNILCASEPERQITVTTIYADTDYVIDQAFWQYAGVRGLTLVRGHADSSIC
;
A
#
# COMPACT_ATOMS: atom_id res chain seq x y z
N MET A 1 -6.07 -12.30 -19.27
CA MET A 1 -5.79 -11.36 -18.16
C MET A 1 -5.88 -12.13 -16.85
N ALA A 2 -4.83 -12.12 -16.03
CA ALA A 2 -4.81 -12.86 -14.77
C ALA A 2 -5.27 -11.95 -13.62
N ARG A 3 -6.44 -12.24 -13.06
CA ARG A 3 -6.90 -11.70 -11.77
C ARG A 3 -6.46 -12.68 -10.68
N ARG A 4 -5.91 -12.18 -9.58
CA ARG A 4 -5.46 -13.04 -8.47
C ARG A 4 -6.07 -12.56 -7.16
N ALA A 5 -6.88 -13.42 -6.55
CA ALA A 5 -7.39 -13.26 -5.20
C ALA A 5 -6.30 -13.50 -4.16
N LEU A 6 -6.41 -12.87 -2.99
CA LEU A 6 -5.58 -13.18 -1.83
C LEU A 6 -5.97 -14.58 -1.29
N PRO A 7 -5.01 -15.48 -1.02
CA PRO A 7 -5.30 -16.78 -0.42
C PRO A 7 -5.79 -16.64 1.03
N ASP A 8 -6.77 -17.46 1.43
CA ASP A 8 -7.40 -17.66 2.75
C ASP A 8 -7.24 -16.53 3.81
N TYR A 9 -8.34 -15.80 4.04
CA TYR A 9 -8.61 -14.78 5.08
C TYR A 9 -7.36 -14.05 5.64
N GLN A 10 -6.64 -13.32 4.80
CA GLN A 10 -5.67 -12.30 5.22
C GLN A 10 -6.21 -10.92 4.85
N VAL A 11 -6.80 -10.23 5.83
CA VAL A 11 -7.30 -8.84 5.65
C VAL A 11 -6.19 -7.86 5.32
N LEU A 12 -4.97 -8.14 5.77
CA LEU A 12 -3.76 -7.39 5.49
C LEU A 12 -2.59 -8.35 5.28
N LEU A 13 -1.86 -8.17 4.18
CA LEU A 13 -0.60 -8.83 3.91
C LEU A 13 0.44 -7.79 3.53
N ALA A 14 1.50 -7.66 4.34
CA ALA A 14 2.66 -6.87 3.98
C ALA A 14 3.77 -7.77 3.40
N ARG A 15 4.29 -7.40 2.24
CA ARG A 15 5.41 -8.12 1.63
C ARG A 15 6.43 -7.14 1.08
N THR A 16 7.69 -7.32 1.48
CA THR A 16 8.83 -6.62 0.88
C THR A 16 9.49 -7.51 -0.16
N GLN A 17 9.73 -6.99 -1.35
CA GLN A 17 10.36 -7.72 -2.45
C GLN A 17 11.27 -6.80 -3.25
N THR A 18 12.36 -7.37 -3.76
CA THR A 18 13.20 -6.74 -4.78
C THR A 18 12.86 -7.34 -6.14
N VAL A 19 12.55 -6.46 -7.09
CA VAL A 19 12.13 -6.83 -8.45
C VAL A 19 13.19 -6.36 -9.42
N HIS A 20 13.70 -7.28 -10.25
CA HIS A 20 14.75 -7.02 -11.23
C HIS A 20 14.26 -7.11 -12.68
N ARG A 21 13.01 -7.53 -12.90
CA ARG A 21 12.45 -7.78 -14.22
C ARG A 21 11.12 -7.06 -14.38
N PRO A 22 10.73 -6.70 -15.61
CA PRO A 22 9.42 -6.13 -15.87
C PRO A 22 8.32 -7.02 -15.29
N VAL A 23 7.39 -6.40 -14.59
CA VAL A 23 6.15 -7.02 -14.13
C VAL A 23 5.07 -6.59 -15.10
N GLY A 24 4.49 -7.56 -15.80
CA GLY A 24 3.42 -7.30 -16.76
C GLY A 24 2.15 -6.74 -16.10
N PRO A 25 1.20 -6.24 -16.90
CA PRO A 25 -0.02 -5.65 -16.38
C PRO A 25 -0.81 -6.65 -15.54
N LEU A 26 -0.99 -6.35 -14.25
CA LEU A 26 -1.69 -7.19 -13.29
C LEU A 26 -2.69 -6.34 -12.52
N ALA A 27 -3.86 -6.93 -12.27
CA ALA A 27 -4.91 -6.33 -11.45
C ALA A 27 -5.24 -7.29 -10.29
N TYR A 28 -5.33 -6.74 -9.09
CA TYR A 28 -5.72 -7.45 -7.87
C TYR A 28 -7.12 -7.01 -7.48
N ASP A 29 -7.91 -7.88 -6.86
CA ASP A 29 -9.24 -7.59 -6.31
C ASP A 29 -9.20 -6.86 -4.95
N CYS A 30 -7.99 -6.54 -4.47
CA CYS A 30 -7.73 -5.84 -3.21
C CYS A 30 -7.10 -4.46 -3.44
N VAL A 31 -7.06 -3.62 -2.40
CA VAL A 31 -6.28 -2.38 -2.39
C VAL A 31 -4.80 -2.72 -2.25
N LYS A 32 -3.92 -1.99 -2.96
CA LYS A 32 -2.47 -2.09 -2.79
C LYS A 32 -1.87 -0.76 -2.42
N ILE A 33 -1.08 -0.74 -1.35
CA ILE A 33 -0.22 0.37 -0.97
C ILE A 33 1.21 -0.07 -1.20
N ILE A 34 1.89 0.54 -2.16
CA ILE A 34 3.26 0.18 -2.56
C ILE A 34 4.18 1.32 -2.13
N ILE A 35 5.14 1.00 -1.27
CA ILE A 35 6.14 1.95 -0.77
C ILE A 35 7.47 1.59 -1.41
N VAL A 36 8.06 2.54 -2.13
CA VAL A 36 9.39 2.35 -2.72
C VAL A 36 10.46 2.54 -1.65
N ARG A 37 11.25 1.49 -1.43
CA ARG A 37 12.28 1.44 -0.39
C ARG A 37 13.68 1.73 -0.95
N ASP A 38 13.95 1.28 -2.16
CA ASP A 38 15.23 1.45 -2.85
C ASP A 38 15.07 1.26 -4.37
N GLY A 39 15.96 1.86 -5.16
CA GLY A 39 15.94 1.79 -6.62
C GLY A 39 14.81 2.59 -7.27
N SER A 40 14.60 2.35 -8.56
CA SER A 40 13.66 3.12 -9.39
C SER A 40 12.99 2.24 -10.45
N ALA A 41 11.80 2.66 -10.88
CA ALA A 41 11.03 2.01 -11.93
C ALA A 41 10.15 3.02 -12.68
N ILE A 42 9.74 2.64 -13.87
CA ILE A 42 8.63 3.29 -14.58
C ILE A 42 7.37 2.46 -14.33
N LEU A 43 6.34 3.11 -13.77
CA LEU A 43 5.01 2.52 -13.64
C LEU A 43 4.17 2.86 -14.86
N PHE A 44 3.38 1.88 -15.30
CA PHE A 44 2.42 2.01 -16.38
C PHE A 44 1.05 1.67 -15.83
N SER A 45 0.09 2.56 -16.04
CA SER A 45 -1.32 2.35 -15.66
C SER A 45 -2.24 3.07 -16.64
N GLU A 46 -3.54 3.03 -16.42
CA GLU A 46 -4.53 3.81 -17.17
C GLU A 46 -4.29 5.34 -17.10
N PHE A 47 -3.56 5.81 -16.09
CA PHE A 47 -3.18 7.22 -15.91
C PHE A 47 -1.88 7.59 -16.65
N GLY A 48 -1.34 6.69 -17.47
CA GLY A 48 -0.11 6.87 -18.21
C GLY A 48 1.13 6.34 -17.49
N GLN A 49 2.29 6.87 -17.88
CA GLN A 49 3.60 6.47 -17.37
C GLN A 49 4.07 7.42 -16.26
N LYS A 50 4.58 6.86 -15.16
CA LYS A 50 5.09 7.65 -14.03
C LYS A 50 6.38 7.04 -13.49
N PRO A 51 7.50 7.80 -13.43
CA PRO A 51 8.70 7.34 -12.74
C PRO A 51 8.45 7.31 -11.23
N VAL A 52 9.01 6.30 -10.56
CA VAL A 52 8.97 6.16 -9.10
C VAL A 52 10.37 5.92 -8.52
N ARG A 53 10.58 6.43 -7.32
CA ARG A 53 11.86 6.47 -6.59
C ARG A 53 11.65 6.29 -5.07
N PRO A 54 12.72 6.08 -4.28
CA PRO A 54 12.58 5.84 -2.85
C PRO A 54 11.83 6.98 -2.14
N GLY A 55 10.90 6.60 -1.27
CA GLY A 55 10.00 7.54 -0.60
C GLY A 55 8.65 7.73 -1.28
N ASP A 56 8.51 7.34 -2.56
CA ASP A 56 7.22 7.37 -3.23
C ASP A 56 6.27 6.32 -2.66
N VAL A 57 5.00 6.71 -2.52
CA VAL A 57 3.89 5.82 -2.12
C VAL A 57 2.88 5.78 -3.25
N ILE A 58 2.57 4.58 -3.72
CA ILE A 58 1.62 4.33 -4.80
C ILE A 58 0.41 3.62 -4.21
N LEU A 59 -0.76 4.20 -4.43
CA LEU A 59 -2.04 3.61 -4.07
C LEU A 59 -2.71 3.09 -5.34
N LEU A 60 -3.01 1.79 -5.37
CA LEU A 60 -3.80 1.18 -6.42
C LEU A 60 -5.11 0.66 -5.81
N GLY A 61 -6.23 1.10 -6.39
CA GLY A 61 -7.54 0.55 -6.06
C GLY A 61 -7.72 -0.88 -6.57
N PRO A 62 -8.81 -1.55 -6.16
CA PRO A 62 -9.14 -2.87 -6.67
C PRO A 62 -9.37 -2.81 -8.18
N ASN A 63 -8.94 -3.86 -8.88
CA ASN A 63 -9.03 -4.06 -10.32
C ASN A 63 -8.29 -3.04 -11.19
N ILE A 64 -7.48 -2.15 -10.61
CA ILE A 64 -6.63 -1.23 -11.36
C ILE A 64 -5.46 -2.00 -11.98
N LEU A 65 -5.35 -1.93 -13.31
CA LEU A 65 -4.29 -2.59 -14.05
C LEU A 65 -3.01 -1.76 -13.96
N CYS A 66 -1.95 -2.35 -13.44
CA CYS A 66 -0.65 -1.70 -13.36
C CYS A 66 0.47 -2.64 -13.77
N ALA A 67 1.41 -2.13 -14.55
CA ALA A 67 2.68 -2.77 -14.90
C ALA A 67 3.83 -1.91 -14.37
N SER A 68 5.01 -2.54 -14.21
CA SER A 68 6.20 -1.84 -13.74
C SER A 68 7.44 -2.34 -14.45
N GLU A 69 8.31 -1.43 -14.85
CA GLU A 69 9.62 -1.73 -15.42
C GLU A 69 10.72 -1.13 -14.52
N PRO A 70 11.45 -1.95 -13.75
CA PRO A 70 12.59 -1.47 -13.00
C PRO A 70 13.69 -0.96 -13.93
N GLU A 71 14.29 0.19 -13.63
CA GLU A 71 15.42 0.72 -14.44
C GLU A 71 16.68 -0.15 -14.27
N ARG A 72 16.80 -0.80 -13.10
CA ARG A 72 17.78 -1.86 -12.83
C ARG A 72 17.20 -2.85 -11.83
N GLN A 73 16.77 -2.33 -10.70
CA GLN A 73 16.04 -3.05 -9.66
C GLN A 73 15.21 -2.05 -8.87
N ILE A 74 14.16 -2.54 -8.24
CA ILE A 74 13.38 -1.75 -7.29
C ILE A 74 13.04 -2.65 -6.10
N THR A 75 13.23 -2.13 -4.89
CA THR A 75 12.76 -2.77 -3.66
C THR A 75 11.51 -2.05 -3.19
N VAL A 76 10.42 -2.79 -3.06
CA VAL A 76 9.14 -2.24 -2.62
C VAL A 76 8.59 -3.03 -1.45
N THR A 77 7.92 -2.34 -0.53
CA THR A 77 7.00 -2.95 0.43
C THR A 77 5.59 -2.76 -0.10
N THR A 78 4.89 -3.85 -0.42
CA THR A 78 3.48 -3.81 -0.81
C THR A 78 2.63 -4.30 0.34
N ILE A 79 1.69 -3.47 0.78
CA ILE A 79 0.59 -3.86 1.65
C ILE A 79 -0.60 -4.17 0.74
N TYR A 80 -1.05 -5.40 0.78
CA TYR A 80 -2.30 -5.84 0.18
C TYR A 80 -3.36 -5.76 1.27
N ALA A 81 -4.42 -5.01 1.03
CA ALA A 81 -5.50 -4.81 1.98
C ALA A 81 -6.82 -5.20 1.33
N ASP A 82 -7.59 -6.04 2.03
CA ASP A 82 -8.94 -6.37 1.62
C ASP A 82 -9.79 -5.09 1.49
N THR A 83 -10.61 -5.03 0.44
CA THR A 83 -11.36 -3.81 0.11
C THR A 83 -12.41 -3.49 1.18
N ASP A 84 -13.10 -4.50 1.71
CA ASP A 84 -14.12 -4.32 2.74
C ASP A 84 -13.45 -3.86 4.04
N TYR A 85 -12.29 -4.44 4.37
CA TYR A 85 -11.49 -3.98 5.51
C TYR A 85 -11.10 -2.50 5.38
N VAL A 86 -10.64 -2.05 4.21
CA VAL A 86 -10.27 -0.63 4.01
C VAL A 86 -11.47 0.29 4.14
N ILE A 87 -12.63 -0.11 3.61
CA ILE A 87 -13.89 0.65 3.74
C ILE A 87 -14.30 0.76 5.21
N ASP A 88 -14.26 -0.35 5.95
CA ASP A 88 -14.58 -0.38 7.37
C ASP A 88 -13.65 0.54 8.18
N GLN A 89 -12.33 0.47 7.95
CA GLN A 89 -11.39 1.35 8.64
C GLN A 89 -11.63 2.82 8.32
N ALA A 90 -11.90 3.17 7.05
CA ALA A 90 -12.21 4.54 6.68
C ALA A 90 -13.47 5.04 7.41
N PHE A 91 -14.54 4.23 7.44
CA PHE A 91 -15.77 4.54 8.15
C PHE A 91 -15.50 4.82 9.65
N TRP A 92 -14.75 3.96 10.33
CA TRP A 92 -14.43 4.13 11.74
C TRP A 92 -13.51 5.32 12.03
N GLN A 93 -12.59 5.68 11.13
CA GLN A 93 -11.81 6.92 11.28
C GLN A 93 -12.71 8.15 11.25
N TYR A 94 -13.69 8.18 10.33
CA TYR A 94 -14.68 9.27 10.28
C TYR A 94 -15.61 9.29 11.50
N ALA A 95 -15.98 8.11 12.03
CA ALA A 95 -16.76 8.01 13.27
C ALA A 95 -15.96 8.44 14.51
N GLY A 96 -14.67 8.08 14.58
CA GLY A 96 -13.77 8.36 15.71
C GLY A 96 -13.31 9.82 15.80
N VAL A 97 -13.25 10.55 14.68
CA VAL A 97 -12.96 12.00 14.65
C VAL A 97 -14.03 12.83 15.37
N ARG A 98 -15.23 12.29 15.60
CA ARG A 98 -16.27 12.93 16.44
C ARG A 98 -16.26 12.50 17.91
N GLY A 99 -15.39 11.57 18.31
CA GLY A 99 -15.48 10.88 19.61
C GLY A 99 -14.24 10.93 20.52
N LEU A 100 -13.19 11.69 20.22
CA LEU A 100 -11.98 11.71 21.04
C LEU A 100 -11.95 12.91 22.01
N THR A 101 -12.50 12.70 23.21
CA THR A 101 -12.00 13.36 24.43
C THR A 101 -10.58 12.85 24.67
N LEU A 102 -9.59 13.73 24.56
CA LEU A 102 -8.21 13.47 24.96
C LEU A 102 -8.17 13.07 26.44
N VAL A 103 -7.93 11.80 26.75
CA VAL A 103 -7.35 11.42 28.04
C VAL A 103 -5.87 11.79 27.98
N ARG A 104 -5.55 13.02 28.40
CA ARG A 104 -4.17 13.43 28.68
C ARG A 104 -3.67 12.60 29.86
N GLY A 105 -2.92 11.54 29.59
CA GLY A 105 -2.08 10.90 30.59
C GLY A 105 -0.97 11.86 30.98
N HIS A 106 -1.15 12.54 32.11
CA HIS A 106 -0.08 13.27 32.80
C HIS A 106 0.78 12.22 33.52
N ALA A 107 1.93 11.89 32.93
CA ALA A 107 2.98 11.18 33.66
C ALA A 107 3.88 12.22 34.32
N ASP A 108 3.66 12.42 35.62
CA ASP A 108 4.70 12.86 36.53
C ASP A 108 5.89 11.92 36.40
N SER A 109 7.08 12.48 36.21
CA SER A 109 8.31 11.82 36.66
C SER A 109 9.30 12.90 37.11
N SER A 110 9.19 13.21 38.39
CA SER A 110 10.30 13.73 39.18
C SER A 110 11.33 12.60 39.39
N ILE A 111 12.60 12.99 39.40
CA ILE A 111 13.74 12.36 40.10
C ILE A 111 14.45 11.16 39.42
N CYS A 112 15.78 11.34 39.39
CA CYS A 112 16.91 10.47 39.03
C CYS A 112 17.27 10.31 37.55
#